data_AF-A0A921L5A0-F1
#
_entry.id   AF-A0A921L5A0-F1
#
_cell.length_a   1.000
_cell.length_b   1.000
_cell.length_c   1.000
_cell.angle_alpha   90.00
_cell.angle_beta   90.00
_cell.angle_gamma   90.00
#
_symmetry.space_group_name_H-M   'P 1'
#
loop_
_entity.id
_entity.type
_entity.pdbx_description
1 polymer ?
#
loop_
_entity_poly.entity_id
_entity_poly.type
_entity_poly.pdbx_seq_one_letter_code
_entity_poly.pdbx_strand_id
1 'polypeptide(L)' 'MVNSGKKRKKVPVSDPPRRQRMVCLMSEEEVRIVDRYLKKYQITNKARWLRETVLAFIHQNMEEDYPTLFKEHDMRR' A
#
# COMPACT_ATOMS: atom_id res chain seq x y z
N MET A 1 32.60 14.23 -13.09
CA MET A 1 31.52 14.12 -12.08
C MET A 1 31.07 12.67 -12.05
N VAL A 2 31.36 11.95 -10.96
CA VAL A 2 31.08 10.50 -10.87
C VAL A 2 29.61 10.34 -10.48
N ASN A 3 28.79 9.81 -11.38
CA ASN A 3 27.41 9.46 -11.06
C ASN A 3 27.42 8.25 -10.12
N SER A 4 27.30 8.52 -8.82
CA SER A 4 27.09 7.54 -7.76
C SER A 4 25.75 6.85 -7.97
N GLY A 5 25.73 5.81 -8.82
CA GLY A 5 24.55 5.00 -9.07
C GLY A 5 24.07 4.37 -7.75
N LYS A 6 22.86 4.74 -7.30
CA LYS A 6 22.21 4.11 -6.14
C LYS A 6 22.14 2.60 -6.36
N LYS A 7 23.02 1.85 -5.68
CA LYS A 7 23.01 0.38 -5.70
C LYS A 7 21.67 -0.11 -5.17
N ARG A 8 20.83 -0.64 -6.05
CA ARG A 8 19.58 -1.34 -5.66
C ARG A 8 19.98 -2.55 -4.81
N LYS A 9 19.56 -2.58 -3.53
CA LYS A 9 19.65 -3.78 -2.70
C LYS A 9 18.88 -4.90 -3.42
N LYS A 10 19.57 -5.98 -3.79
CA LYS A 10 18.91 -7.19 -4.32
C LYS A 10 18.07 -7.78 -3.20
N VAL A 11 16.74 -7.75 -3.35
CA VAL A 11 15.82 -8.42 -2.45
C VAL A 11 15.98 -9.93 -2.68
N PRO A 12 16.10 -10.75 -1.63
CA PRO A 12 16.22 -12.21 -1.77
C PRO A 12 15.00 -12.78 -2.52
N VAL A 13 15.23 -13.87 -3.26
CA VAL A 13 14.30 -14.50 -4.22
C VAL A 13 13.13 -15.23 -3.54
N SER A 14 12.92 -15.05 -2.23
CA SER A 14 11.90 -15.82 -1.49
C SER A 14 10.47 -15.47 -1.91
N ASP A 15 10.22 -14.23 -2.35
CA ASP A 15 8.90 -13.82 -2.83
C ASP A 15 8.83 -13.90 -4.35
N PRO A 16 7.76 -14.50 -4.91
CA PRO A 16 7.57 -14.53 -6.35
C PRO A 16 7.54 -13.11 -6.93
N PRO A 17 8.16 -12.89 -8.10
CA PRO A 17 8.23 -11.57 -8.70
C PRO A 17 6.81 -11.06 -9.02
N ARG A 18 6.58 -9.78 -8.72
CA ARG A 18 5.32 -9.09 -9.05
C ARG A 18 5.18 -8.96 -10.57
N ARG A 19 4.29 -9.74 -11.20
CA ARG A 19 4.08 -9.77 -12.66
C ARG A 19 2.82 -9.02 -13.13
N GLN A 20 1.87 -8.82 -12.23
CA GLN A 20 0.53 -8.32 -12.51
C GLN A 20 0.52 -6.80 -12.39
N ARG A 21 -0.10 -6.14 -13.36
CA ARG A 21 -0.18 -4.67 -13.43
C ARG A 21 -1.54 -4.21 -12.94
N MET A 22 -1.52 -3.23 -12.05
CA MET A 22 -2.69 -2.42 -11.70
C MET A 22 -2.42 -0.99 -12.14
N VAL A 23 -3.41 -0.34 -12.76
CA VAL A 23 -3.33 1.04 -13.24
C VAL A 23 -4.45 1.82 -12.57
N CYS A 24 -4.14 3.01 -12.07
CA CYS A 24 -5.10 3.95 -11.51
C CYS A 24 -4.93 5.28 -12.25
N LEU A 25 -6.03 5.77 -12.82
CA LEU A 25 -6.10 7.10 -13.41
C LEU A 25 -6.62 8.05 -12.34
N MET A 26 -6.02 9.22 -12.24
CA MET A 26 -6.35 10.24 -11.23
C MET A 26 -6.37 11.61 -11.92
N SER A 27 -7.27 12.47 -11.48
CA SER A 27 -7.30 13.89 -11.84
C SER A 27 -6.08 14.63 -11.29
N GLU A 28 -5.83 15.83 -11.83
CA GLU A 28 -4.71 16.66 -11.35
C GLU A 28 -4.81 17.03 -9.86
N GLU A 29 -6.03 17.23 -9.36
CA GLU A 29 -6.26 17.56 -7.96
C GLU A 29 -5.92 16.38 -7.04
N GLU A 30 -6.40 15.19 -7.38
CA GLU A 30 -6.10 13.97 -6.61
C GLU A 30 -4.59 13.70 -6.59
N VAL A 31 -3.90 13.88 -7.72
CA VAL A 31 -2.43 13.75 -7.80
C VAL A 31 -1.74 14.78 -6.91
N ARG A 32 -2.20 16.04 -6.90
CA ARG A 32 -1.66 17.10 -6.04
C ARG A 32 -1.78 16.76 -4.55
N ILE A 33 -2.91 16.19 -4.14
CA ILE A 33 -3.13 15.76 -2.75
C ILE A 33 -2.15 14.64 -2.39
N VAL A 34 -2.04 13.60 -3.24
CA VAL A 34 -1.13 12.49 -3.02
C VAL A 34 0.32 12.97 -2.94
N ASP A 35 0.77 13.79 -3.88
CA ASP A 35 2.16 14.25 -3.89
C ASP A 35 2.51 15.13 -2.69
N ARG A 36 1.56 15.97 -2.23
CA ARG A 36 1.72 16.74 -0.99
C ARG A 36 1.88 15.81 0.22
N TYR A 37 1.06 14.77 0.31
CA TYR A 37 1.14 13.79 1.39
C TYR A 37 2.50 13.07 1.38
N LEU A 38 2.91 12.53 0.23
CA LEU A 38 4.20 11.83 0.09
C LEU A 38 5.37 12.73 0.46
N LYS A 39 5.35 13.99 0.02
CA LYS A 39 6.38 14.97 0.35
C LYS A 39 6.40 15.28 1.86
N LYS A 40 5.23 15.46 2.49
CA LYS A 40 5.13 15.74 3.93
C LYS A 40 5.79 14.64 4.77
N TYR A 41 5.58 13.38 4.42
CA TYR A 41 6.12 12.23 5.16
C TYR A 41 7.43 11.67 4.56
N GLN A 42 8.07 12.39 3.63
CA GLN A 42 9.34 11.99 3.00
C GLN A 42 9.30 10.60 2.34
N ILE A 43 8.13 10.24 1.78
CA ILE A 43 7.92 8.96 1.11
C ILE A 43 8.42 9.07 -0.33
N THR A 44 9.53 8.39 -0.62
CA THR A 44 10.20 8.48 -1.93
C THR A 44 9.68 7.46 -2.95
N ASN A 45 9.08 6.36 -2.49
CA ASN A 45 8.59 5.29 -3.35
C ASN A 45 7.05 5.26 -3.40
N LYS A 46 6.48 6.04 -4.32
CA LYS A 46 5.04 6.17 -4.54
C LYS A 46 4.35 4.83 -4.83
N ALA A 47 4.96 3.99 -5.68
CA ALA A 47 4.39 2.70 -6.05
C ALA A 47 4.35 1.71 -4.88
N ARG A 48 5.42 1.70 -4.05
CA ARG A 48 5.44 0.89 -2.81
C ARG A 48 4.33 1.35 -1.87
N TRP A 49 4.27 2.65 -1.61
CA TRP A 49 3.29 3.25 -0.70
C TRP A 49 1.87 2.91 -1.14
N LEU A 50 1.52 3.17 -2.41
CA LEU A 50 0.17 2.90 -2.92
C LEU A 50 -0.22 1.43 -2.73
N ARG A 51 0.68 0.51 -3.04
CA ARG A 51 0.44 -0.94 -2.87
C ARG A 51 0.22 -1.30 -1.40
N GLU A 52 1.06 -0.79 -0.50
CA GLU A 52 0.96 -1.08 0.93
C GLU A 52 -0.30 -0.47 1.54
N THR A 53 -0.67 0.75 1.15
CA THR A 53 -1.92 1.39 1.59
C THR A 53 -3.15 0.63 1.14
N VAL A 54 -3.23 0.23 -0.14
CA VAL A 54 -4.37 -0.55 -0.65
C VAL A 54 -4.47 -1.90 0.05
N LEU A 55 -3.35 -2.61 0.21
CA LEU A 55 -3.35 -3.90 0.90
C LEU A 55 -3.72 -3.77 2.37
N ALA A 56 -3.17 -2.79 3.09
CA ALA A 56 -3.50 -2.56 4.50
C ALA A 56 -4.99 -2.27 4.68
N PHE A 57 -5.57 -1.44 3.81
CA PHE A 57 -7.00 -1.14 3.83
C PHE A 57 -7.85 -2.41 3.59
N ILE A 58 -7.51 -3.21 2.57
CA ILE A 58 -8.23 -4.46 2.29
C ILE A 58 -8.12 -5.43 3.47
N HIS A 59 -6.93 -5.62 4.02
CA HIS A 59 -6.72 -6.53 5.16
C HIS A 59 -7.54 -6.11 6.37
N GLN A 60 -7.50 -4.82 6.73
CA GLN A 60 -8.28 -4.30 7.84
C GLN A 60 -9.78 -4.51 7.62
N ASN A 61 -10.28 -4.19 6.42
CA ASN A 61 -11.70 -4.39 6.11
C ASN A 61 -12.10 -5.88 6.17
N MET A 62 -11.24 -6.78 5.69
CA MET A 62 -11.49 -8.22 5.73
C MET A 62 -11.44 -8.81 7.15
N GLU A 63 -10.64 -8.23 8.04
CA GLU A 63 -10.61 -8.58 9.46
C GLU A 63 -11.87 -8.09 10.19
N GLU A 64 -12.33 -6.88 9.88
CA GLU A 64 -13.56 -6.30 10.43
C GLU A 64 -14.82 -7.06 9.95
N ASP A 65 -14.87 -7.43 8.68
CA ASP A 65 -15.97 -8.19 8.07
C ASP A 65 -15.83 -9.71 8.28
N TYR A 66 -14.88 -10.16 9.09
CA TYR A 66 -14.64 -11.58 9.29
C TYR A 66 -15.87 -12.23 9.95
N PRO A 67 -16.47 -13.28 9.33
CA PRO A 67 -17.72 -13.85 9.83
C PRO A 67 -17.51 -14.48 11.20
N THR A 68 -18.07 -13.87 12.23
CA THR A 68 -18.08 -14.42 13.58
C THR A 68 -19.29 -15.34 13.79
N LEU A 69 -19.08 -16.43 14.53
CA LEU A 69 -20.14 -17.38 14.88
C LEU A 69 -21.29 -16.73 15.67
N PHE A 70 -20.98 -15.65 16.38
CA PHE A 70 -21.91 -14.86 17.19
C PHE A 70 -21.73 -13.41 16.83
N LYS A 71 -22.83 -12.67 16.69
CA LYS A 71 -22.75 -11.21 16.56
C LYS A 71 -22.39 -10.62 17.93
N GLU A 72 -21.86 -9.40 17.98
CA GLU A 72 -21.52 -8.73 19.25
C GLU A 72 -22.67 -8.71 20.27
N HIS A 73 -23.91 -8.66 19.76
CA HIS A 73 -25.12 -8.70 20.58
C HIS A 73 -25.37 -10.07 21.22
N ASP A 74 -24.92 -11.16 20.58
CA ASP A 74 -25.08 -12.52 21.09
C ASP A 74 -24.00 -12.89 22.13
N MET A 75 -22.83 -12.23 22.08
CA MET A 75 -21.72 -12.45 23.03
C MET A 75 -21.88 -11.72 24.37
N ARG A 76 -22.77 -10.72 24.45
CA ARG A 76 -22.97 -9.85 25.62
C ARG A 76 -24.10 -10.29 26.56
N ARG A 77 -24.62 -11.51 26.40
CA ARG A 77 -25.70 -12.07 27.23
C ARG A 77 -25.20 -13.11 28.22
#